data_AF-I4Z9T5-F1
#
_entry.id   AF-I4Z9T5-F1
#
_cell.length_a   1.000
_cell.length_b   1.000
_cell.length_c   1.000
_cell.angle_alpha   90.00
_cell.angle_beta   90.00
_cell.angle_gamma   90.00
#
_symmetry.space_group_name_H-M   'P 1'
#
loop_
_entity.id
_entity.type
_entity.pdbx_description
1 polymer ?
#
loop_
_entity_poly.entity_id
_entity_poly.type
_entity_poly.pdbx_seq_one_letter_code
_entity_poly.pdbx_strand_id
1 'polypeptide(L)'
;MKEDKRTNRIFLVLNNKELDLFKNKAKNYNQLSAMIRDAVAQFDDKGTVKRIESLNRLADLITEFNHEISKQGVNLNQITKRANELIYSGELNEEYYNKIILPHVSDLKKMMNNIKKQQSDIFKRLLEI
;
A
#
# COMPACT_ATOMS: atom_id res chain seq x y z
N MET A 1 1.86 38.05 29.49
CA MET A 1 1.63 36.94 28.54
C MET A 1 0.88 37.44 27.30
N LYS A 2 1.60 37.82 26.24
CA LYS A 2 1.06 38.08 24.89
C LYS A 2 2.17 37.71 23.90
N GLU A 3 2.71 36.51 23.99
CA GLU A 3 3.96 36.18 23.29
C GLU A 3 3.78 35.65 21.87
N ASP A 4 2.56 35.47 21.36
CA ASP A 4 2.39 34.96 19.99
C ASP A 4 1.25 35.65 19.21
N LYS A 5 1.41 36.96 18.96
CA LYS A 5 0.55 37.67 18.02
C LYS A 5 1.15 37.65 16.63
N ARG A 6 0.33 37.32 15.62
CA ARG A 6 0.70 37.34 14.21
C ARG A 6 0.90 38.78 13.72
N THR A 7 2.12 39.30 13.80
CA THR A 7 2.48 40.69 13.41
C THR A 7 3.32 40.77 12.13
N ASN A 8 3.96 39.67 11.74
CA ASN A 8 4.84 39.63 10.57
C ASN A 8 4.05 39.50 9.26
N ARG A 9 4.56 40.14 8.20
CA ARG A 9 3.98 40.12 6.85
C ARG A 9 5.01 39.60 5.87
N ILE A 10 4.55 38.79 4.91
CA ILE A 10 5.35 38.31 3.79
C ILE A 10 4.68 38.73 2.48
N PHE A 11 5.48 39.05 1.47
CA PHE A 11 5.01 39.28 0.11
C PHE A 11 5.23 38.03 -0.71
N LEU A 12 4.18 37.54 -1.38
CA LEU A 12 4.23 36.41 -2.29
C LEU A 12 3.81 36.89 -3.69
N VAL A 13 4.74 36.83 -4.63
CA VAL A 13 4.49 37.22 -6.03
C VAL A 13 3.92 36.02 -6.76
N LEU A 14 2.74 36.17 -7.37
CA LEU A 14 2.01 35.10 -8.06
C LEU A 14 1.61 35.56 -9.46
N ASN A 15 1.62 34.65 -10.42
CA ASN A 15 0.92 34.86 -11.68
C ASN A 15 -0.58 34.57 -11.54
N ASN A 16 -1.37 34.89 -12.57
CA ASN A 16 -2.83 34.73 -12.52
C ASN A 16 -3.27 33.28 -12.26
N LYS A 17 -2.59 32.29 -12.86
CA LYS A 17 -2.92 30.86 -12.67
C LYS A 17 -2.66 30.41 -11.24
N GLU A 18 -1.55 30.84 -10.66
CA GLU A 18 -1.20 30.53 -9.28
C GLU A 18 -2.17 31.21 -8.31
N LEU A 19 -2.53 32.47 -8.54
CA LEU A 19 -3.51 33.16 -7.72
C LEU A 19 -4.87 32.44 -7.70
N ASP A 20 -5.34 31.98 -8.86
CA ASP A 20 -6.58 31.22 -8.97
C ASP A 20 -6.48 29.85 -8.29
N LEU A 21 -5.33 29.17 -8.39
CA LEU A 21 -5.08 27.93 -7.67
C LEU A 21 -5.15 28.13 -6.14
N PHE A 22 -4.53 29.18 -5.63
CA PHE A 22 -4.54 29.54 -4.20
C PHE A 22 -5.98 29.82 -3.73
N LYS A 23 -6.75 30.61 -4.48
CA LYS A 23 -8.18 30.86 -4.19
C LYS A 23 -8.99 29.57 -4.18
N ASN A 24 -8.78 28.69 -5.17
CA ASN A 24 -9.50 27.43 -5.28
C ASN A 24 -9.19 26.47 -4.14
N LYS A 25 -7.93 26.36 -3.72
CA LYS A 25 -7.52 25.49 -2.60
C LYS A 25 -7.97 26.06 -1.24
N ALA A 26 -8.08 27.37 -1.11
CA ALA A 26 -8.51 28.02 0.12
C ALA A 26 -10.04 28.06 0.33
N LYS A 27 -10.85 27.48 -0.58
CA LYS A 27 -12.33 27.50 -0.48
C LYS A 27 -12.87 26.98 0.85
N ASN A 28 -12.19 26.01 1.45
CA ASN A 28 -12.58 25.39 2.73
C ASN A 28 -11.94 26.07 3.94
N TYR A 29 -11.19 27.17 3.74
CA TYR A 29 -10.55 27.93 4.78
C TYR A 29 -11.21 29.29 4.95
N ASN A 30 -11.30 29.76 6.19
CA ASN A 30 -11.84 31.09 6.48
C ASN A 30 -11.02 32.22 5.82
N GLN A 31 -9.71 32.01 5.63
CA GLN A 31 -8.79 32.97 5.02
C GLN A 31 -7.65 32.27 4.29
N LEU A 32 -7.18 32.86 3.18
CA LEU A 32 -6.04 32.34 2.41
C LEU A 32 -4.78 32.18 3.27
N SER A 33 -4.51 33.14 4.17
CA SER A 33 -3.35 33.07 5.06
C SER A 33 -3.43 31.92 6.06
N ALA A 34 -4.63 31.42 6.40
CA ALA A 34 -4.77 30.22 7.24
C ALA A 34 -4.33 28.98 6.47
N MET A 35 -4.83 28.81 5.24
CA MET A 35 -4.40 27.73 4.35
C MET A 35 -2.88 27.75 4.12
N ILE A 36 -2.28 28.92 3.88
CA ILE A 36 -0.83 29.03 3.64
C ILE A 36 -0.04 28.60 4.88
N ARG A 37 -0.45 29.00 6.10
CA ARG A 37 0.24 28.59 7.32
C ARG A 37 0.11 27.09 7.58
N ASP A 38 -1.08 26.53 7.40
CA ASP A 38 -1.31 25.10 7.58
C ASP A 38 -0.54 24.29 6.53
N ALA A 39 -0.49 24.77 5.29
CA ALA A 39 0.33 24.19 4.25
C ALA A 39 1.82 24.24 4.62
N VAL A 40 2.35 25.37 5.09
CA VAL A 40 3.75 25.48 5.53
C VAL A 40 4.05 24.56 6.72
N ALA A 41 3.16 24.51 7.72
CA ALA A 41 3.29 23.64 8.87
C ALA A 41 3.29 22.14 8.48
N GLN A 42 2.55 21.77 7.42
CA GLN A 42 2.48 20.40 6.94
C GLN A 42 3.61 20.05 5.93
N PHE A 43 4.05 21.00 5.11
CA PHE A 43 5.08 20.78 4.07
C PHE A 43 6.51 20.87 4.58
N ASP A 44 6.79 21.67 5.62
CA ASP A 44 8.15 21.80 6.21
C ASP A 44 8.48 20.67 7.20
N ASP A 45 7.52 19.82 7.52
CA ASP A 45 7.83 18.62 8.27
C ASP A 45 8.58 17.65 7.34
N LYS A 46 9.90 17.51 7.54
CA LYS A 46 10.69 16.40 6.98
C LYS A 46 9.97 15.06 7.20
N GLY A 47 9.13 14.96 8.24
CA GLY A 47 8.20 13.86 8.48
C GLY A 47 7.20 13.63 7.35
N THR A 48 6.56 14.64 6.78
CA THR A 48 5.56 14.49 5.70
C THR A 48 6.20 13.98 4.41
N VAL A 49 7.32 14.56 3.97
CA VAL A 49 8.05 14.09 2.78
C VAL A 49 8.58 12.67 3.00
N LYS A 50 9.22 12.41 4.15
CA LYS A 50 9.69 11.05 4.48
C LYS A 50 8.56 10.05 4.61
N ARG A 51 7.37 10.47 5.07
CA ARG A 51 6.19 9.62 5.18
C ARG A 51 5.68 9.24 3.79
N ILE A 52 5.58 10.19 2.88
CA ILE A 52 5.22 9.92 1.48
C ILE A 52 6.25 8.98 0.83
N GLU A 53 7.54 9.24 1.01
CA GLU A 53 8.60 8.35 0.51
C GLU A 53 8.51 6.95 1.11
N SER A 54 8.21 6.84 2.41
CA SER A 54 8.05 5.56 3.10
C SER A 54 6.82 4.80 2.62
N LEU A 55 5.72 5.50 2.33
CA LEU A 55 4.52 4.92 1.74
C LEU A 55 4.79 4.39 0.33
N ASN A 56 5.52 5.15 -0.49
CA ASN A 56 5.92 4.69 -1.82
C ASN A 56 6.80 3.44 -1.75
N ARG A 57 7.84 3.44 -0.89
CA ARG A 57 8.69 2.26 -0.67
C ARG A 57 7.90 1.05 -0.20
N LEU A 58 6.93 1.26 0.70
CA LEU A 58 6.07 0.19 1.17
C LEU A 58 5.15 -0.36 0.07
N ALA A 59 4.64 0.51 -0.82
CA ALA A 59 3.86 0.10 -1.98
C ALA A 59 4.70 -0.77 -2.95
N ASP A 60 5.95 -0.40 -3.18
CA ASP A 60 6.90 -1.19 -4.00
C ASP A 60 7.15 -2.56 -3.38
N LEU A 61 7.46 -2.62 -2.07
CA LEU A 61 7.69 -3.87 -1.35
C LEU A 61 6.46 -4.79 -1.36
N ILE A 62 5.25 -4.25 -1.17
CA ILE A 62 4.00 -5.02 -1.25
C ILE A 62 3.80 -5.56 -2.66
N THR A 63 4.12 -4.78 -3.69
CA THR A 63 3.98 -5.19 -5.09
C THR A 63 4.94 -6.33 -5.43
N GLU A 64 6.21 -6.19 -5.08
CA GLU A 64 7.24 -7.22 -5.27
C GLU A 64 6.87 -8.52 -4.54
N PHE A 65 6.44 -8.40 -3.28
CA PHE A 65 6.04 -9.57 -2.50
C PHE A 65 4.79 -10.25 -3.06
N ASN A 66 3.80 -9.49 -3.55
CA ASN A 66 2.63 -10.05 -4.24
C ASN A 66 3.01 -10.82 -5.52
N HIS A 67 4.02 -10.32 -6.25
CA HIS A 67 4.56 -11.00 -7.41
C HIS A 67 5.20 -12.34 -7.02
N GLU A 68 6.03 -12.36 -5.97
CA GLU A 68 6.66 -13.59 -5.46
C GLU A 68 5.64 -14.62 -4.94
N ILE A 69 4.63 -14.21 -4.17
CA ILE A 69 3.55 -15.14 -3.76
C ILE A 69 2.82 -15.70 -4.99
N SER A 70 2.60 -14.87 -6.02
CA SER A 70 1.93 -15.33 -7.23
C SER A 70 2.76 -16.39 -7.97
N LYS A 71 4.10 -16.25 -8.02
CA LYS A 71 5.01 -17.29 -8.53
C LYS A 71 4.89 -18.59 -7.73
N GLN A 72 4.88 -18.51 -6.40
CA GLN A 72 4.71 -19.70 -5.56
C GLN A 72 3.36 -20.39 -5.80
N GLY A 73 2.32 -19.61 -6.11
CA GLY A 73 0.98 -20.15 -6.42
C GLY A 73 0.97 -20.93 -7.72
N VAL A 74 1.69 -20.43 -8.74
CA VAL A 74 1.90 -21.14 -10.00
C VAL A 74 2.69 -22.43 -9.77
N ASN A 75 3.77 -22.39 -8.98
CA ASN A 75 4.57 -23.57 -8.67
C ASN A 75 3.75 -24.65 -7.95
N LEU A 76 2.96 -24.28 -6.94
CA LEU A 76 2.09 -25.24 -6.25
C LEU A 76 1.06 -25.88 -7.20
N ASN A 77 0.51 -25.10 -8.14
CA ASN A 77 -0.41 -25.64 -9.13
C ASN A 77 0.27 -26.62 -10.09
N GLN A 78 1.50 -26.33 -10.50
CA GLN A 78 2.31 -27.25 -11.32
C GLN A 78 2.63 -28.55 -10.57
N ILE A 79 3.02 -28.47 -9.30
CA ILE A 79 3.29 -29.65 -8.46
C ILE A 79 2.02 -30.50 -8.33
N THR A 80 0.87 -29.86 -8.08
CA THR A 80 -0.44 -30.55 -8.00
C THR A 80 -0.78 -31.26 -9.31
N LYS A 81 -0.56 -30.58 -10.46
CA LYS A 81 -0.77 -31.18 -11.78
C LYS A 81 0.16 -32.37 -12.01
N ARG A 82 1.44 -32.23 -11.66
CA ARG A 82 2.42 -33.32 -11.80
C ARG A 82 2.08 -34.51 -10.92
N ALA A 83 1.60 -34.28 -9.69
CA ALA A 83 1.12 -35.34 -8.82
C ALA A 83 -0.05 -36.11 -9.45
N ASN A 84 -1.00 -35.41 -10.09
CA ASN A 84 -2.11 -36.06 -10.80
C ASN A 84 -1.61 -36.92 -11.98
N GLU A 85 -0.62 -36.45 -12.74
CA GLU A 85 0.00 -37.24 -13.82
C GLU A 85 0.66 -38.52 -13.29
N LEU A 86 1.37 -38.43 -12.15
CA LEU A 86 2.01 -39.58 -11.51
C LEU A 86 1.00 -40.56 -10.89
N ILE A 87 -0.13 -40.07 -10.39
CA ILE A 87 -1.23 -40.93 -9.94
C ILE A 87 -1.79 -41.73 -11.11
N TYR A 88 -2.02 -41.06 -12.25
CA TYR A 88 -2.53 -41.72 -13.44
C TYR A 88 -1.55 -42.77 -14.00
N SER A 89 -0.24 -42.53 -13.94
CA SER A 89 0.77 -43.53 -14.35
C SER A 89 1.02 -44.63 -13.32
N GLY A 90 0.43 -44.54 -12.13
CA GLY A 90 0.64 -45.47 -11.01
C GLY A 90 1.96 -45.28 -10.26
N GLU A 91 2.73 -44.23 -10.59
CA GLU A 91 3.99 -43.88 -9.91
C GLU A 91 3.77 -43.19 -8.55
N LEU A 92 2.58 -42.66 -8.31
CA LEU A 92 2.18 -42.06 -7.04
C LEU A 92 0.87 -42.69 -6.53
N ASN A 93 0.88 -43.16 -5.28
CA ASN A 93 -0.32 -43.72 -4.67
C ASN A 93 -1.36 -42.61 -4.38
N GLU A 94 -2.56 -42.76 -4.95
CA GLU A 94 -3.65 -41.79 -4.84
C GLU A 94 -4.12 -41.60 -3.39
N GLU A 95 -4.27 -42.69 -2.64
CA GLU A 95 -4.75 -42.65 -1.25
C GLU A 95 -3.78 -41.87 -0.35
N TYR A 96 -2.48 -42.12 -0.51
CA TYR A 96 -1.44 -41.39 0.18
C TYR A 96 -1.44 -39.91 -0.19
N TYR A 97 -1.53 -39.58 -1.49
CA TYR A 97 -1.61 -38.19 -1.93
C TYR A 97 -2.80 -37.46 -1.32
N ASN A 98 -4.00 -38.06 -1.37
CA ASN A 98 -5.22 -37.44 -0.89
C ASN A 98 -5.26 -37.30 0.64
N LYS A 99 -4.72 -38.27 1.40
CA LYS A 99 -4.76 -38.24 2.87
C LYS A 99 -3.62 -37.43 3.48
N ILE A 100 -2.46 -37.39 2.84
CA ILE A 100 -1.24 -36.82 3.43
C ILE A 100 -0.83 -35.54 2.70
N ILE A 101 -0.65 -35.56 1.38
CA ILE A 101 -0.07 -34.43 0.64
C ILE A 101 -1.10 -33.31 0.40
N LEU A 102 -2.29 -33.67 -0.10
CA LEU A 102 -3.32 -32.71 -0.50
C LEU A 102 -3.78 -31.78 0.64
N PRO A 103 -3.94 -32.23 1.90
CA PRO A 103 -4.24 -31.34 3.01
C PRO A 103 -3.17 -30.26 3.21
N HIS A 104 -1.89 -30.62 3.17
CA HIS A 104 -0.80 -29.65 3.29
C HIS A 104 -0.77 -28.64 2.13
N VAL A 105 -1.01 -29.10 0.90
CA VAL A 105 -1.13 -28.20 -0.27
C VAL A 105 -2.30 -27.23 -0.09
N SER A 106 -3.43 -27.71 0.41
CA SER A 106 -4.62 -26.89 0.71
C SER A 106 -4.32 -25.83 1.77
N ASP A 107 -3.63 -26.21 2.85
CA ASP A 107 -3.26 -25.30 3.93
C ASP A 107 -2.26 -24.24 3.47
N LEU A 108 -1.27 -24.61 2.66
CA LEU A 108 -0.35 -23.65 2.03
C LEU A 108 -1.10 -22.66 1.14
N LYS A 109 -2.05 -23.13 0.32
CA LYS A 109 -2.86 -22.26 -0.53
C LYS A 109 -3.73 -21.30 0.28
N LYS A 110 -4.34 -21.77 1.38
CA LYS A 110 -5.10 -20.92 2.31
C LYS A 110 -4.21 -19.88 2.96
N MET A 111 -3.02 -20.27 3.44
CA MET A 111 -2.06 -19.37 4.07
C MET A 111 -1.62 -18.27 3.11
N MET A 112 -1.28 -18.61 1.87
CA MET A 112 -0.91 -17.62 0.83
C MET A 112 -2.05 -16.65 0.52
N ASN A 113 -3.29 -17.15 0.40
CA ASN A 113 -4.45 -16.28 0.18
C ASN A 113 -4.71 -15.35 1.36
N ASN A 114 -4.53 -15.84 2.59
CA ASN A 114 -4.66 -15.02 3.78
C ASN A 114 -3.61 -13.90 3.82
N ILE A 115 -2.34 -14.22 3.52
CA ILE A 115 -1.27 -13.23 3.45
C ILE A 115 -1.60 -12.14 2.40
N LYS A 116 -2.03 -12.53 1.19
CA LYS A 116 -2.45 -11.57 0.16
C LYS A 116 -3.58 -10.66 0.64
N LYS A 117 -4.56 -11.23 1.35
CA LYS A 117 -5.67 -10.46 1.91
C LYS A 117 -5.19 -9.47 2.98
N GLN A 118 -4.40 -9.94 3.94
CA GLN A 118 -3.81 -9.09 4.99
C GLN A 118 -3.01 -7.93 4.40
N GLN A 119 -2.25 -8.16 3.33
CA GLN A 119 -1.52 -7.10 2.65
C GLN A 119 -2.43 -6.08 1.96
N SER A 120 -3.48 -6.56 1.27
CA SER A 120 -4.47 -5.65 0.68
C SER A 120 -5.15 -4.79 1.74
N ASP A 121 -5.47 -5.36 2.89
CA ASP A 121 -6.10 -4.65 4.01
C ASP A 121 -5.14 -3.62 4.63
N ILE A 122 -3.86 -3.95 4.81
CA ILE A 122 -2.82 -3.00 5.26
C ILE A 122 -2.70 -1.84 4.27
N PHE A 123 -2.63 -2.13 2.97
CA PHE A 123 -2.48 -1.10 1.94
C PHE A 123 -3.69 -0.15 1.90
N LYS A 124 -4.91 -0.68 1.98
CA LYS A 124 -6.14 0.14 2.05
C LYS A 124 -6.13 1.06 3.28
N ARG A 125 -5.81 0.52 4.45
CA ARG A 125 -5.70 1.32 5.68
C ARG A 125 -4.68 2.44 5.56
N LEU A 126 -3.57 2.22 4.85
CA LEU A 126 -2.54 3.24 4.66
C LEU A 126 -2.93 4.34 3.66
N LEU A 127 -3.81 4.03 2.70
CA LEU A 127 -4.37 5.01 1.76
C LEU A 127 -5.55 5.80 2.35
N GLU A 128 -6.24 5.23 3.34
CA GLU A 128 -7.36 5.87 4.04
C GLU A 128 -6.94 6.78 5.20
N ILE A 129 -5.63 6.87 5.53
CA ILE A 129 -5.05 7.83 6.49
C ILE A 129 -4.51 9.06 5.76
#